data_AF-A0A225UPK3-F1
#
_entry.id   AF-A0A225UPK3-F1
#
_cell.length_a   1.000
_cell.length_b   1.000
_cell.length_c   1.000
_cell.angle_alpha   90.00
_cell.angle_beta   90.00
_cell.angle_gamma   90.00
#
_symmetry.space_group_name_H-M   'P 1'
#
loop_
_entity.id
_entity.type
_entity.pdbx_description
1 polymer ?
#
loop_
_entity_poly.entity_id
_entity_poly.type
_entity_poly.pdbx_seq_one_letter_code
_entity_poly.pdbx_strand_id
1 'polypeptide(L)'
;MTVYRRNIPAPSQMGPVLGRSPYIDDIAHGAATWDQLCGDLDALLYRLRYWGISVSLPKIEFGKRVIPYLSHEIGAKGIRATPKIIKGIQELPFPSTLKGVQSYHKFIEWA
;
A
#
# COMPACT_ATOMS: atom_id res chain seq x y z
N MET A 1 -15.39 -19.90 13.31
CA MET A 1 -15.60 -18.44 13.40
C MET A 1 -14.59 -17.87 14.36
N THR A 2 -13.58 -17.14 13.89
CA THR A 2 -12.63 -16.44 14.77
C THR A 2 -13.22 -15.06 15.05
N VAL A 3 -13.71 -14.84 16.27
CA VAL A 3 -14.28 -13.56 16.70
C VAL A 3 -13.12 -12.59 16.94
N TYR A 4 -13.05 -11.51 16.16
CA TYR A 4 -12.09 -10.43 16.36
C TYR A 4 -12.43 -9.73 17.69
N ARG A 5 -11.67 -10.00 18.76
CA ARG A 5 -11.84 -9.29 20.03
C ARG A 5 -11.24 -7.88 19.89
N ARG A 6 -12.09 -6.86 19.97
CA ARG A 6 -11.66 -5.46 20.07
C ARG A 6 -10.89 -5.25 21.38
N ASN A 7 -9.89 -4.37 21.38
CA ASN A 7 -9.10 -3.96 22.56
C ASN A 7 -8.14 -5.00 23.16
N ILE A 8 -7.55 -5.91 22.36
CA ILE A 8 -6.36 -6.63 22.80
C ILE A 8 -5.17 -5.65 22.69
N PRO A 9 -4.50 -5.26 23.77
CA PRO A 9 -3.30 -4.45 23.67
C PRO A 9 -2.21 -5.24 22.96
N ALA A 10 -1.57 -4.65 21.96
CA ALA A 10 -0.40 -5.26 21.35
C ALA A 10 0.70 -5.41 22.43
N PRO A 11 1.46 -6.52 22.43
CA PRO A 11 2.60 -6.67 23.35
C PRO A 11 3.53 -5.46 23.25
N SER A 12 4.18 -5.06 24.36
CA SER A 12 5.12 -3.93 24.40
C SER A 12 6.29 -4.06 23.40
N GLN A 13 6.53 -5.28 22.92
CA GLN A 13 7.52 -5.64 21.90
C GLN A 13 7.05 -5.35 20.46
N MET A 14 5.77 -5.02 20.24
CA MET A 14 5.20 -4.66 18.94
C MET A 14 5.20 -3.15 18.70
N GLY A 15 6.36 -2.58 18.38
CA GLY A 15 6.46 -1.21 17.87
C GLY A 15 5.88 -1.03 16.45
N PRO A 16 5.76 0.19 15.92
CA PRO A 16 5.38 0.42 14.52
C PRO A 16 6.37 -0.29 13.58
N VAL A 17 5.90 -1.20 12.72
CA VAL A 17 6.79 -1.99 11.82
C VAL A 17 7.10 -1.22 10.54
N LEU A 18 6.12 -0.48 10.00
CA LEU A 18 6.23 0.08 8.64
C LEU A 18 6.34 1.60 8.60
N GLY A 19 6.26 2.30 9.74
CA GLY A 19 6.21 3.78 9.78
C GLY A 19 5.10 4.40 8.90
N ARG A 20 4.16 3.58 8.42
CA ARG A 20 3.13 3.89 7.41
C ARG A 20 1.87 3.10 7.73
N SER A 21 0.71 3.69 7.48
CA SER A 21 -0.57 3.00 7.56
C SER A 21 -0.80 2.20 6.29
N PRO A 22 -1.01 0.87 6.35
CA PRO A 22 -1.45 0.11 5.19
C PRO A 22 -2.82 0.65 4.72
N TYR A 23 -3.05 0.71 3.41
CA TYR A 23 -4.43 0.76 2.91
C TYR A 23 -5.10 -0.55 3.29
N ILE A 24 -6.40 -0.52 3.61
CA ILE A 24 -7.13 -1.53 4.42
C ILE A 24 -6.73 -3.00 4.14
N ASP A 25 -6.41 -3.36 2.90
CA ASP A 25 -6.03 -4.73 2.50
C ASP A 25 -4.64 -4.88 1.82
N ASP A 26 -3.95 -3.77 1.46
CA ASP A 26 -2.71 -3.81 0.67
C ASP A 26 -1.50 -3.31 1.48
N ILE A 27 -0.46 -4.13 1.56
CA ILE A 27 0.79 -3.82 2.27
C ILE A 27 1.94 -3.71 1.28
N ALA A 28 2.59 -2.55 1.23
CA ALA A 28 3.84 -2.33 0.51
C ALA A 28 4.92 -1.87 1.48
N HIS A 29 6.07 -2.55 1.44
CA HIS A 29 7.23 -2.20 2.25
C HIS A 29 8.50 -2.23 1.41
N GLY A 30 9.39 -1.29 1.69
CA GLY A 30 10.71 -1.22 1.07
C GLY A 30 11.75 -0.96 2.15
N ALA A 31 12.94 -1.51 1.94
CA ALA A 31 14.08 -1.31 2.83
C ALA A 31 15.33 -0.96 2.02
N ALA A 32 16.29 -0.32 2.69
CA ALA A 32 17.56 0.08 2.06
C ALA A 32 18.48 -1.11 1.75
N THR A 33 18.37 -2.19 2.54
CA THR A 33 19.17 -3.41 2.41
C THR A 33 18.28 -4.65 2.41
N TRP A 34 18.82 -5.75 1.86
CA TRP A 34 18.12 -7.04 1.85
C TRP A 34 17.90 -7.57 3.28
N ASP A 35 18.91 -7.47 4.15
CA ASP A 35 18.81 -7.97 5.52
C ASP A 35 17.75 -7.21 6.33
N GLN A 36 17.65 -5.88 6.12
CA GLN A 36 16.59 -5.09 6.73
C GLN A 36 15.22 -5.53 6.21
N LEU A 37 15.08 -5.77 4.89
CA LEU A 37 13.83 -6.26 4.31
C LEU A 37 13.42 -7.62 4.91
N CYS A 38 14.38 -8.52 5.11
CA CYS A 38 14.13 -9.82 5.74
C CYS A 38 13.68 -9.67 7.19
N GLY A 39 14.34 -8.83 7.98
CA GLY A 39 13.95 -8.56 9.38
C GLY A 39 12.55 -7.94 9.49
N ASP A 40 12.25 -6.97 8.64
CA ASP A 40 10.94 -6.32 8.61
C ASP A 40 9.83 -7.29 8.18
N LEU A 41 10.12 -8.16 7.21
CA LEU A 41 9.19 -9.18 6.75
C LEU A 41 8.89 -10.21 7.86
N ASP A 42 9.90 -10.65 8.61
CA ASP A 42 9.70 -11.57 9.73
C ASP A 42 8.81 -10.94 10.82
N ALA A 43 9.08 -9.68 11.18
CA ALA A 43 8.26 -8.92 12.12
C ALA A 43 6.81 -8.75 11.64
N LEU A 44 6.62 -8.49 10.33
CA LEU A 44 5.30 -8.36 9.71
C LEU A 44 4.54 -9.70 9.76
N LEU A 45 5.17 -10.80 9.33
CA LEU A 45 4.54 -12.12 9.31
C LEU A 45 4.19 -12.60 10.72
N TYR A 46 5.07 -12.35 11.70
CA TYR A 46 4.78 -12.61 13.11
C TYR A 46 3.52 -11.88 13.57
N ARG A 47 3.38 -10.59 13.23
CA ARG A 47 2.22 -9.78 13.58
C ARG A 47 0.94 -10.26 12.89
N LEU A 48 1.00 -10.55 11.59
CA LEU A 48 -0.14 -11.08 10.84
C LEU A 48 -0.64 -12.39 11.46
N ARG A 49 0.29 -13.30 11.80
CA ARG A 49 -0.01 -14.54 12.51
C ARG A 49 -0.65 -14.31 13.87
N TYR A 50 -0.11 -13.37 14.66
CA TYR A 50 -0.64 -13.04 15.99
C TYR A 50 -2.09 -12.56 15.92
N TRP A 51 -2.43 -11.74 14.94
CA TRP A 51 -3.80 -11.22 14.74
C TRP A 51 -4.71 -12.14 13.93
N GLY A 52 -4.22 -13.31 13.50
CA GLY A 52 -4.99 -14.25 12.68
C GLY A 52 -5.34 -13.70 11.29
N ILE A 53 -4.51 -12.81 10.74
CA ILE A 53 -4.67 -12.23 9.41
C ILE A 53 -3.96 -13.11 8.40
N SER A 54 -4.69 -13.60 7.41
CA SER A 54 -4.14 -14.40 6.31
C SER A 54 -3.74 -13.51 5.14
N VAL A 55 -2.63 -13.85 4.48
CA VAL A 55 -2.18 -13.21 3.24
C VAL A 55 -2.26 -14.19 2.07
N SER A 56 -2.51 -13.68 0.87
CA SER A 56 -2.61 -14.48 -0.34
C SER A 56 -1.25 -14.58 -1.01
N LEU A 57 -0.53 -15.71 -0.83
CA LEU A 57 0.80 -15.92 -1.42
C LEU A 57 0.89 -15.61 -2.93
N PRO A 58 -0.09 -15.99 -3.78
CA PRO A 58 -0.05 -15.66 -5.21
C PRO A 58 -0.08 -14.16 -5.53
N LYS A 59 -0.51 -13.32 -4.57
CA LYS A 59 -0.58 -11.85 -4.71
C LYS A 59 0.64 -11.14 -4.12
N ILE A 60 1.59 -11.87 -3.53
CA ILE A 60 2.76 -11.27 -2.91
C ILE A 60 3.90 -11.23 -3.91
N GLU A 61 4.58 -10.08 -3.97
CA GLU A 61 5.81 -9.89 -4.71
C GLU A 61 6.95 -9.54 -3.76
N PHE A 62 8.12 -10.16 -3.96
CA PHE A 62 9.32 -9.92 -3.16
C PHE A 62 10.48 -9.44 -4.02
N GLY A 63 11.41 -8.68 -3.41
CA GLY A 63 12.70 -8.33 -4.01
C GLY A 63 12.63 -7.44 -5.26
N LYS A 64 11.52 -6.75 -5.46
CA LYS A 64 11.35 -5.81 -6.58
C LYS A 64 11.99 -4.46 -6.22
N ARG A 65 12.70 -3.87 -7.19
CA ARG A 65 13.26 -2.50 -7.06
C ARG A 65 12.21 -1.41 -7.24
N VAL A 66 11.13 -1.74 -7.96
CA VAL A 66 9.98 -0.89 -8.21
C VAL A 66 8.75 -1.77 -8.07
N ILE A 67 7.77 -1.35 -7.27
CA ILE A 67 6.52 -2.06 -7.06
C ILE A 67 5.33 -1.20 -7.47
N PRO A 68 4.30 -1.78 -8.11
CA PRO A 68 3.01 -1.11 -8.24
C PRO A 68 2.29 -1.12 -6.88
N TYR A 69 1.83 0.04 -6.42
CA TYR A 69 1.04 0.20 -5.20
C TYR A 69 0.08 1.37 -5.34
N LEU A 70 -1.22 1.14 -5.11
CA LEU A 70 -2.29 2.15 -5.22
C LEU A 70 -2.19 2.97 -6.52
N SER A 71 -2.01 2.28 -7.64
CA SER A 71 -1.89 2.87 -8.99
C SER A 71 -0.67 3.76 -9.25
N HIS A 72 0.30 3.75 -8.32
CA HIS A 72 1.60 4.36 -8.46
C HIS A 72 2.69 3.28 -8.58
N GLU A 73 3.82 3.63 -9.17
CA GLU A 73 5.06 2.90 -9.08
C GLU A 73 5.92 3.51 -7.98
N ILE A 74 6.27 2.70 -6.98
CA ILE A 74 7.14 3.11 -5.87
C ILE A 74 8.49 2.44 -6.06
N GLY A 75 9.56 3.23 -6.07
CA GLY A 75 10.93 2.70 -6.08
C GLY A 75 11.93 3.67 -5.45
N ALA A 76 13.22 3.34 -5.55
CA ALA A 76 14.29 4.15 -4.94
C ALA A 76 14.37 5.59 -5.46
N LYS A 77 13.85 5.87 -6.66
CA LYS A 77 13.81 7.21 -7.26
C LYS A 77 12.59 8.03 -6.83
N GLY A 78 11.73 7.49 -5.96
CA GLY A 78 10.48 8.11 -5.54
C GLY A 78 9.24 7.43 -6.09
N ILE A 79 8.13 8.16 -6.06
CA ILE A 79 6.79 7.72 -6.46
C ILE A 79 6.50 8.29 -7.86
N ARG A 80 5.97 7.47 -8.77
CA ARG A 80 5.59 7.87 -10.12
C ARG A 80 4.21 7.34 -10.47
N ALA A 81 3.42 8.08 -11.23
CA ALA A 81 2.15 7.59 -11.76
C ALA A 81 2.39 6.42 -12.73
N THR A 82 1.55 5.39 -12.66
CA THR A 82 1.62 4.28 -13.62
C THR A 82 1.24 4.75 -15.04
N PRO A 83 1.76 4.11 -16.10
CA PRO A 83 1.37 4.43 -17.48
C PRO A 83 -0.14 4.38 -17.72
N LYS A 84 -0.85 3.52 -16.99
CA LYS A 84 -2.31 3.41 -17.04
C LYS A 84 -3.01 4.68 -16.54
N ILE A 85 -2.56 5.24 -15.41
CA ILE A 85 -3.09 6.51 -14.90
C ILE A 85 -2.78 7.65 -15.88
N ILE A 86 -1.54 7.72 -16.35
CA ILE A 86 -1.11 8.78 -17.27
C ILE A 86 -1.98 8.78 -18.53
N LYS A 87 -2.21 7.61 -19.13
CA LYS A 87 -3.11 7.47 -20.27
C LYS A 87 -4.54 7.87 -19.92
N GLY A 88 -5.03 7.44 -18.75
CA GLY A 88 -6.37 7.81 -18.26
C GLY A 88 -6.56 9.32 -18.11
N ILE A 89 -5.54 10.05 -17.66
CA ILE A 89 -5.57 11.53 -17.57
C ILE A 89 -5.57 12.15 -18.98
N GLN A 90 -4.72 11.66 -19.90
CA GLN A 90 -4.63 12.20 -21.26
C GLN A 90 -5.93 12.06 -22.04
N GLU A 91 -6.67 10.97 -21.82
CA GLU A 91 -7.94 10.68 -22.49
C GLU A 91 -9.15 11.28 -21.75
N LEU A 92 -8.95 11.90 -20.57
CA LEU A 92 -10.03 12.40 -19.74
C LEU A 92 -10.65 13.67 -20.36
N PRO A 93 -11.95 13.67 -20.73
CA PRO A 93 -12.59 14.84 -21.30
C PRO A 93 -12.73 15.93 -20.24
N PHE A 94 -12.62 17.20 -20.67
CA PHE A 94 -12.85 18.31 -19.77
C PHE A 94 -14.33 18.35 -19.35
N PRO A 95 -14.63 18.43 -18.04
CA PRO A 95 -16.00 18.37 -17.55
C PRO A 95 -16.79 19.63 -17.90
N SER A 96 -18.06 19.45 -18.28
CA SER A 96 -19.00 20.54 -18.59
C SER A 96 -19.96 20.88 -17.45
N THR A 97 -19.89 20.15 -16.33
CA THR A 97 -20.77 20.35 -15.16
C THR A 97 -19.96 20.63 -13.91
N LEU A 98 -20.54 21.38 -12.97
CA LEU A 98 -19.90 21.67 -11.68
C LEU A 98 -19.45 20.40 -10.94
N LYS A 99 -20.32 19.38 -10.89
CA LYS A 99 -19.99 18.09 -10.28
C LYS A 99 -18.86 17.38 -11.03
N GLY A 100 -18.84 17.49 -12.36
CA GLY A 100 -17.75 16.98 -13.18
C GLY A 100 -16.42 17.66 -12.85
N VAL A 101 -16.40 18.99 -12.72
CA VAL A 101 -15.19 19.76 -12.35
C VAL A 101 -14.68 19.34 -10.98
N GLN A 102 -15.57 19.17 -9.99
CA GLN A 102 -15.20 18.72 -8.65
C GLN A 102 -14.59 17.31 -8.66
N SER A 103 -15.17 16.37 -9.39
CA SER A 103 -14.63 15.01 -9.52
C SER A 103 -13.32 14.98 -10.30
N TYR A 104 -13.21 15.79 -11.35
CA TYR A 104 -12.01 15.93 -12.18
C TYR A 104 -10.83 16.47 -11.36
N HIS A 105 -11.08 17.49 -10.54
CA HIS A 105 -10.06 18.05 -9.64
C HIS A 105 -9.56 16.99 -8.64
N LYS A 106 -10.48 16.29 -7.96
CA LYS A 106 -10.13 15.20 -7.02
C LYS A 106 -9.34 14.07 -7.69
N PHE A 107 -9.69 13.74 -8.94
CA PHE A 107 -8.98 12.71 -9.68
C PHE A 107 -7.54 13.11 -10.00
N ILE A 108 -7.32 14.37 -10.41
CA ILE A 108 -5.96 14.89 -10.69
C ILE A 108 -5.12 14.98 -9.42
N GLU A 109 -5.70 15.37 -8.28
CA GLU A 109 -4.97 15.40 -7.01
C GLU A 109 -4.50 14.02 -6.53
N TRP A 110 -5.21 12.97 -6.94
CA TRP A 110 -4.92 11.59 -6.54
C TRP A 110 -3.93 10.88 -7.48
N ALA A 111 -3.86 11.31 -8.73
CA ALA A 111 -3.16 10.64 -9.83
C ALA A 111 -1.68 11.04 -9.97
#